data_AF-A0A2V8FZL4-F1
#
_entry.id   AF-A0A2V8FZL4-F1
#
_cell.length_a   1.000
_cell.length_b   1.000
_cell.length_c   1.000
_cell.angle_alpha   90.00
_cell.angle_beta   90.00
_cell.angle_gamma   90.00
#
_symmetry.space_group_name_H-M   'P 1'
#
loop_
_entity.id
_entity.type
_entity.pdbx_description
1 polymer ?
#
loop_
_entity_poly.entity_id
_entity_poly.type
_entity_poly.pdbx_seq_one_letter_code
_entity_poly.pdbx_strand_id
1 'polypeptide(L)'
;MDRRADIREKALQDLKQSEVLMTDGHFDYGNGYHGRVYLNPHQLFRHPSTIWRFAQDLIDLLPGELVQRTEVVAGPVTGGALLAHTIAGLLDSRRSLTHPPCSFAPFNYDPAGGFMLRPFR
;
A
#
# COMPACT_ATOMS: atom_id res chain seq x y z
N MET A 1 -0.96 25.82 -0.53
CA MET A 1 -0.44 24.68 -1.32
C MET A 1 -1.39 23.51 -1.11
N ASP A 2 -1.64 22.72 -2.15
CA ASP A 2 -2.52 21.55 -2.08
C ASP A 2 -1.73 20.37 -1.49
N ARG A 3 -2.02 20.02 -0.23
CA ARG A 3 -1.35 18.93 0.50
C ARG A 3 -1.36 17.62 -0.29
N ARG A 4 -2.43 17.35 -1.05
CA ARG A 4 -2.53 16.15 -1.88
C ARG A 4 -1.54 16.18 -3.03
N ALA A 5 -1.37 17.35 -3.66
CA ALA A 5 -0.37 17.55 -4.71
C ALA A 5 1.05 17.38 -4.16
N ASP A 6 1.33 17.93 -2.97
CA ASP A 6 2.65 17.83 -2.33
C ASP A 6 3.01 16.37 -1.99
N ILE A 7 2.06 15.62 -1.40
CA ILE A 7 2.24 14.17 -1.12
C ILE A 7 2.49 13.41 -2.42
N ARG A 8 1.69 13.68 -3.46
CA ARG A 8 1.81 13.00 -4.76
C ARG A 8 3.17 13.24 -5.41
N GLU A 9 3.62 14.49 -5.45
CA GLU A 9 4.89 14.87 -6.07
C GLU A 9 6.06 14.23 -5.34
N LYS A 10 6.06 14.31 -4.00
CA LYS A 10 7.10 13.67 -3.18
C LYS A 10 7.13 12.16 -3.41
N ALA A 11 5.99 11.48 -3.33
CA ALA A 11 5.92 10.04 -3.56
C ALA A 11 6.41 9.65 -4.96
N LEU A 12 6.10 10.43 -5.99
CA LEU A 12 6.59 10.19 -7.34
C LEU A 12 8.13 10.29 -7.41
N GLN A 13 8.73 11.29 -6.76
CA GLN A 13 10.17 11.46 -6.71
C GLN A 13 10.84 10.28 -5.99
N ASP A 14 10.31 9.88 -4.83
CA ASP A 14 10.85 8.76 -4.05
C ASP A 14 10.77 7.43 -4.83
N LEU A 15 9.65 7.18 -5.50
CA LEU A 15 9.47 5.98 -6.32
C LEU A 15 10.47 5.91 -7.48
N LYS A 16 10.79 7.05 -8.11
CA LYS A 16 11.82 7.12 -9.16
C LYS A 16 13.22 6.91 -8.60
N GLN A 17 13.56 7.59 -7.51
CA GLN A 17 14.90 7.51 -6.89
C GLN A 17 15.22 6.11 -6.35
N SER A 18 14.21 5.38 -5.87
CA SER A 18 14.35 4.02 -5.37
C SER A 18 14.23 2.93 -6.44
N GLU A 19 14.13 3.31 -7.72
CA GLU A 19 13.93 2.40 -8.86
C GLU A 19 12.68 1.50 -8.71
N VAL A 20 11.74 1.90 -7.84
CA VAL A 20 10.40 1.29 -7.78
C VAL A 20 9.63 1.65 -9.03
N LEU A 21 9.76 2.89 -9.51
CA LEU A 21 9.24 3.38 -10.77
C LEU A 21 10.39 3.66 -11.73
N MET A 22 10.51 2.84 -12.76
CA MET A 22 11.47 3.03 -13.84
C MET A 22 10.77 3.70 -15.02
N THR A 23 11.33 4.80 -15.51
CA THR A 23 10.83 5.52 -16.70
C THR A 23 11.85 5.49 -17.83
N ASP A 24 11.40 5.86 -19.03
CA ASP A 24 12.25 6.06 -20.21
C ASP A 24 13.00 4.80 -20.69
N GLY A 25 12.45 3.63 -20.36
CA GLY A 25 12.92 2.34 -20.85
C GLY A 25 12.08 1.77 -21.98
N HIS A 26 12.35 0.51 -22.32
CA HIS A 26 11.48 -0.35 -23.12
C HIS A 26 11.30 -1.66 -22.35
N PHE A 27 10.14 -1.83 -21.75
CA PHE A 27 9.83 -2.97 -20.88
C PHE A 27 8.83 -3.89 -21.57
N ASP A 28 9.13 -5.18 -21.59
CA ASP A 28 8.19 -6.24 -21.95
C ASP A 28 7.50 -6.74 -20.67
N TYR A 29 6.17 -6.72 -20.66
CA TYR A 29 5.38 -7.14 -19.49
C TYR A 29 5.06 -8.64 -19.47
N GLY A 30 5.54 -9.43 -20.45
CA GLY A 30 5.37 -10.87 -20.51
C GLY A 30 3.99 -11.33 -20.99
N ASN A 31 3.11 -10.41 -21.39
CA ASN A 31 1.78 -10.67 -21.95
C ASN A 31 1.65 -10.15 -23.40
N GLY A 32 2.78 -9.89 -24.06
CA GLY A 32 2.85 -9.33 -25.42
C GLY A 32 2.69 -7.80 -25.48
N TYR A 33 2.49 -7.13 -24.34
CA TYR A 33 2.50 -5.67 -24.27
C TYR A 33 3.86 -5.14 -23.85
N HIS A 34 4.22 -4.01 -24.45
CA HIS A 34 5.45 -3.28 -24.17
C HIS A 34 5.12 -1.85 -23.75
N GLY A 35 5.98 -1.24 -22.93
CA GLY A 35 5.81 0.16 -22.59
C GLY A 35 7.08 0.83 -22.07
N ARG A 36 6.98 2.14 -21.85
CA ARG A 36 8.12 2.99 -21.45
C ARG A 36 8.30 3.14 -19.94
N VAL A 37 7.39 2.58 -19.17
CA VAL A 37 7.33 2.72 -17.72
C VAL A 37 7.11 1.36 -17.11
N TYR A 38 7.87 1.03 -16.08
CA TYR A 38 7.69 -0.19 -15.32
C TYR A 38 7.67 0.12 -13.83
N LEU A 39 6.70 -0.47 -13.14
CA LEU A 39 6.54 -0.35 -11.69
C LEU A 39 6.88 -1.71 -11.08
N ASN A 40 7.87 -1.74 -10.20
CA ASN A 40 8.22 -2.90 -9.39
C ASN A 40 7.93 -2.61 -7.90
N PRO A 41 6.68 -2.77 -7.43
CA PRO A 41 6.30 -2.42 -6.05
C PRO A 41 7.11 -3.15 -4.99
N HIS A 42 7.65 -4.33 -5.28
CA HIS A 42 8.43 -5.11 -4.31
C HIS A 42 9.78 -4.45 -3.97
N GLN A 43 10.33 -3.61 -4.84
CA GLN A 43 11.54 -2.84 -4.52
C GLN A 43 11.30 -1.90 -3.33
N LEU A 44 10.07 -1.43 -3.14
CA LEU A 44 9.71 -0.56 -2.01
C LEU A 44 9.99 -1.23 -0.66
N PHE A 45 9.89 -2.56 -0.59
CA PHE A 45 10.09 -3.32 0.64
C PHE A 45 11.53 -3.30 1.14
N ARG A 46 12.48 -2.91 0.27
CA ARG A 46 13.88 -2.70 0.63
C ARG A 46 14.10 -1.38 1.37
N HIS A 47 13.08 -0.52 1.45
CA HIS A 47 13.14 0.81 2.06
C HIS A 47 12.11 0.97 3.20
N PRO A 48 12.37 0.41 4.40
CA PRO A 48 11.42 0.39 5.52
C PRO A 48 10.87 1.76 5.91
N SER A 49 11.71 2.80 5.95
CA SER A 49 11.28 4.17 6.26
C SER A 49 10.35 4.75 5.20
N THR A 50 10.54 4.36 3.93
CA THR A 50 9.73 4.84 2.81
C THR A 50 8.35 4.21 2.82
N ILE A 51 8.26 2.89 3.05
CA ILE A 51 6.95 2.23 3.13
C ILE A 51 6.13 2.71 4.35
N TRP A 52 6.78 2.97 5.49
CA TRP A 52 6.13 3.58 6.66
C TRP A 52 5.57 4.96 6.33
N ARG A 53 6.38 5.82 5.70
CA ARG A 53 5.91 7.14 5.28
C ARG A 53 4.79 7.05 4.24
N PHE A 54 4.88 6.16 3.25
CA PHE A 54 3.80 5.97 2.27
C PHE A 54 2.50 5.49 2.91
N ALA A 55 2.57 4.57 3.87
CA ALA A 55 1.40 4.19 4.65
C ALA A 55 0.80 5.39 5.39
N GLN A 56 1.63 6.24 5.96
CA GLN A 56 1.21 7.46 6.64
C GLN A 56 0.57 8.48 5.69
N ASP A 57 1.21 8.74 4.56
CA ASP A 57 0.74 9.63 3.51
C ASP A 57 -0.61 9.15 2.96
N LEU A 58 -0.78 7.83 2.75
CA LEU A 58 -2.05 7.24 2.35
C LEU A 58 -3.16 7.48 3.38
N ILE A 59 -2.89 7.26 4.67
CA ILE A 59 -3.85 7.53 5.75
C ILE A 59 -4.26 9.01 5.74
N ASP A 60 -3.32 9.92 5.53
CA ASP A 60 -3.57 11.36 5.51
C ASP A 60 -4.41 11.81 4.30
N LEU A 61 -4.47 11.01 3.24
CA LEU A 61 -5.31 11.25 2.07
C LEU A 61 -6.74 10.70 2.23
N LEU A 62 -6.98 9.82 3.21
CA LEU A 62 -8.30 9.22 3.43
C LEU A 62 -9.20 10.17 4.22
N PRO A 63 -10.54 10.12 4.01
CA PRO A 63 -11.47 10.86 4.84
C PRO A 63 -11.34 10.48 6.32
N GLY A 64 -11.31 11.46 7.21
CA GLY A 64 -11.11 11.22 8.65
C GLY A 64 -12.15 10.28 9.26
N GLU A 65 -13.40 10.33 8.81
CA GLU A 65 -14.45 9.39 9.25
C GLU A 65 -14.14 7.94 8.85
N LEU A 66 -13.64 7.72 7.63
CA LEU A 66 -13.23 6.39 7.18
C LEU A 66 -12.10 5.85 8.05
N VAL A 67 -11.08 6.68 8.30
CA VAL A 67 -9.93 6.35 9.16
C VAL A 67 -10.39 5.96 10.57
N GLN A 68 -11.31 6.72 11.17
CA GLN A 68 -11.82 6.45 12.52
C GLN A 68 -12.67 5.17 12.62
N ARG A 69 -13.39 4.81 11.55
CA ARG A 69 -14.28 3.65 11.51
C ARG A 69 -13.60 2.36 11.01
N THR A 70 -12.34 2.43 10.58
CA THR A 70 -11.63 1.28 10.02
C THR A 70 -11.12 0.36 11.14
N GLU A 71 -11.74 -0.82 11.25
CA GLU A 71 -11.34 -1.87 12.21
C GLU A 71 -10.45 -2.94 11.56
N VAL A 72 -10.48 -3.05 10.23
CA VAL A 72 -9.75 -4.08 9.49
C VAL A 72 -9.11 -3.46 8.25
N VAL A 73 -7.81 -3.70 8.06
CA VAL A 73 -7.12 -3.43 6.80
C VAL A 73 -6.79 -4.76 6.13
N ALA A 74 -7.35 -4.98 4.95
CA ALA A 74 -7.14 -6.21 4.19
C ALA A 74 -6.08 -6.01 3.11
N GLY A 75 -5.18 -6.97 2.92
CA GLY A 75 -4.13 -6.89 1.91
C GLY A 75 -3.78 -8.23 1.24
N PRO A 76 -3.49 -8.25 -0.07
CA PRO A 76 -3.13 -9.48 -0.78
C PRO A 76 -1.77 -10.01 -0.32
N VAL A 77 -1.66 -11.32 -0.08
CA VAL A 77 -0.49 -11.94 0.58
C VAL A 77 0.86 -11.61 -0.08
N THR A 78 0.95 -11.62 -1.41
CA THR A 78 2.24 -11.58 -2.11
C THR A 78 2.85 -10.17 -2.21
N GLY A 79 2.03 -9.12 -2.27
CA GLY A 79 2.52 -7.76 -2.57
C GLY A 79 1.81 -6.63 -1.85
N GLY A 80 0.65 -6.85 -1.23
CA GLY A 80 -0.07 -5.81 -0.50
C GLY A 80 -0.11 -6.04 1.01
N ALA A 81 0.22 -7.25 1.48
CA ALA A 81 0.17 -7.61 2.90
C ALA A 81 1.06 -6.71 3.75
N LEU A 82 2.29 -6.41 3.32
CA LEU A 82 3.19 -5.56 4.09
C LEU A 82 2.66 -4.12 4.24
N LEU A 83 2.18 -3.53 3.14
CA LEU A 83 1.58 -2.20 3.18
C LEU A 83 0.31 -2.18 4.04
N ALA A 84 -0.59 -3.15 3.83
CA ALA A 84 -1.82 -3.29 4.61
C ALA A 84 -1.54 -3.48 6.10
N HIS A 85 -0.57 -4.30 6.46
CA HIS A 85 -0.14 -4.51 7.84
C HIS A 85 0.44 -3.24 8.45
N THR A 86 1.25 -2.48 7.69
CA THR A 86 1.82 -1.20 8.14
C THR A 86 0.72 -0.17 8.39
N ILE A 87 -0.27 -0.07 7.50
CA ILE A 87 -1.44 0.80 7.68
C ILE A 87 -2.24 0.37 8.91
N ALA A 88 -2.53 -0.93 9.08
CA ALA A 88 -3.25 -1.43 10.25
C ALA A 88 -2.54 -1.06 11.56
N GLY A 89 -1.21 -1.24 11.63
CA GLY A 89 -0.42 -0.87 12.80
C GLY A 89 -0.44 0.64 13.09
N LEU A 90 -0.36 1.47 12.05
CA LEU A 90 -0.47 2.92 12.19
C LEU A 90 -1.85 3.34 12.69
N LEU A 91 -2.93 2.76 12.16
CA LEU A 91 -4.30 3.02 12.63
C LEU A 91 -4.49 2.56 14.08
N ASP A 92 -4.01 1.38 14.43
CA ASP A 92 -4.09 0.86 15.81
C ASP A 92 -3.34 1.76 16.80
N SER A 93 -2.19 2.32 16.40
CA SER A 93 -1.42 3.26 17.24
C SER A 93 -2.09 4.62 17.47
N ARG A 94 -3.06 5.00 16.62
CA ARG A 94 -3.75 6.30 16.65
C ARG A 94 -5.11 6.25 17.32
N ARG A 95 -5.58 5.06 17.69
CA ARG A 95 -6.96 4.87 18.18
C ARG A 95 -7.15 5.41 19.59
N SER A 96 -8.37 5.85 19.87
CA SER A 96 -8.83 6.03 21.25
C SER A 96 -8.93 4.65 21.93
N LEU A 97 -8.68 4.60 23.24
CA LEU A 97 -8.88 3.39 24.05
C LEU A 97 -10.33 2.87 24.01
N THR A 98 -11.28 3.71 23.59
CA THR A 98 -12.70 3.37 23.45
C THR A 98 -13.06 2.68 22.12
N HIS A 99 -12.13 2.63 21.16
CA HIS A 99 -12.37 1.98 19.86
C HIS A 99 -11.70 0.61 19.81
N PRO A 100 -12.35 -0.38 19.15
CA PRO A 100 -11.74 -1.69 18.91
C PRO A 100 -10.37 -1.57 18.25
N PRO A 101 -9.44 -2.51 18.54
CA PRO A 101 -8.13 -2.52 17.90
C PRO A 101 -8.26 -2.70 16.38
N CYS A 102 -7.37 -2.05 15.63
CA CYS A 102 -7.31 -2.24 14.19
C CYS A 102 -6.52 -3.53 13.88
N SER A 103 -7.08 -4.38 13.03
CA SER A 103 -6.48 -5.67 12.67
C SER A 103 -6.09 -5.74 11.19
N PHE A 104 -5.07 -6.54 10.89
CA PHE A 104 -4.68 -6.85 9.52
C PHE A 104 -5.30 -8.18 9.09
N ALA A 105 -5.89 -8.22 7.89
CA ALA A 105 -6.45 -9.43 7.30
C ALA A 105 -5.79 -9.76 5.94
N PRO A 106 -4.96 -10.81 5.84
CA PRO A 106 -4.42 -11.25 4.55
C PRO A 106 -5.52 -11.89 3.68
N PHE A 107 -5.51 -11.64 2.38
CA PHE A 107 -6.37 -12.35 1.43
C PHE A 107 -5.59 -12.86 0.22
N ASN A 108 -6.12 -13.91 -0.42
CA ASN A 108 -5.63 -14.42 -1.69
C ASN A 108 -6.68 -14.22 -2.78
N TYR A 109 -6.23 -14.24 -4.03
CA TYR A 109 -7.13 -14.35 -5.17
C TYR A 109 -7.17 -15.81 -5.61
N ASP A 110 -8.35 -16.41 -5.56
CA ASP A 110 -8.65 -17.71 -6.15
C ASP A 110 -9.34 -17.48 -7.50
N PRO A 111 -8.79 -17.99 -8.63
CA PRO A 111 -9.42 -17.87 -9.94
C PRO A 111 -10.87 -18.41 -10.02
N ALA A 112 -11.23 -19.38 -9.18
CA ALA A 112 -12.59 -19.95 -9.15
C ALA A 112 -13.52 -19.25 -8.14
N GLY A 113 -12.97 -18.68 -7.07
CA GLY A 113 -13.72 -18.19 -5.91
C GLY A 113 -13.59 -16.69 -5.62
N GLY A 114 -12.75 -15.95 -6.35
CA GLY A 114 -12.49 -14.53 -6.12
C GLY A 114 -11.56 -14.27 -4.92
N PHE A 115 -11.71 -13.12 -4.27
CA PHE A 115 -10.88 -12.76 -3.11
C PHE A 115 -11.36 -13.48 -1.85
N MET A 116 -10.47 -14.28 -1.26
CA MET A 116 -10.75 -15.06 -0.07
C MET A 116 -9.82 -14.66 1.07
N LEU A 117 -10.41 -14.29 2.21
CA LEU A 117 -9.65 -14.05 3.45
C LEU A 117 -8.92 -15.33 3.84
N ARG A 118 -7.65 -15.20 4.21
CA ARG A 118 -6.87 -16.34 4.70
C ARG A 118 -7.17 -16.51 6.19
N PRO A 119 -7.70 -17.66 6.63
CA PRO A 119 -7.88 -17.90 8.06
C PRO A 119 -6.51 -17.98 8.74
N PHE A 120 -6.40 -17.39 9.93
CA PHE A 120 -5.29 -17.63 10.84
C PHE A 120 -5.53 -18.99 11.51
N ARG A 121 -4.86 -20.04 11.03
CA ARG A 121 -4.78 -21.34 11.69
C ARG A 121 -3.33 -21.66 12.01
#